data_AF-A0A7J8W469-F1
#
_entry.id   AF-A0A7J8W469-F1
#
_cell.length_a   1.000
_cell.length_b   1.000
_cell.length_c   1.000
_cell.angle_alpha   90.00
_cell.angle_beta   90.00
_cell.angle_gamma   90.00
#
_symmetry.space_group_name_H-M   'P 1'
#
loop_
_entity.id
_entity.type
_entity.pdbx_description
1 polymer ?
#
loop_
_entity_poly.entity_id
_entity_poly.type
_entity_poly.pdbx_seq_one_letter_code
_entity_poly.pdbx_strand_id
1 'polypeptide(L)'
;MMETKLKAGTTLIVDRYSYFGVSFSSATGLDFEWCKAPENGLIAPNLVVYLDIPPEKAAEKRRLWRNSVMTCQKGKPLSSLSSC
;
A
#
# COMPACT_ATOMS: atom_id res chain seq x y z
N MET A 1 -1.28 -16.34 7.02
CA MET A 1 0.11 -16.14 7.49
C MET A 1 0.34 -14.75 8.08
N MET A 2 -0.06 -13.64 7.42
CA MET A 2 0.06 -12.29 8.02
C MET A 2 -0.86 -12.10 9.24
N GLU A 3 -2.14 -12.51 9.14
CA GLU A 3 -3.09 -12.42 10.26
C GLU A 3 -2.60 -13.09 11.54
N THR A 4 -1.98 -14.27 11.41
CA THR A 4 -1.46 -15.04 12.53
C THR A 4 -0.32 -14.29 13.23
N LYS A 5 0.58 -13.64 12.47
CA LYS A 5 1.67 -12.83 13.03
C LYS A 5 1.16 -11.56 13.72
N LEU A 6 0.14 -10.92 13.15
CA LEU A 6 -0.50 -9.75 13.76
C LEU A 6 -1.22 -10.13 15.06
N LYS A 7 -1.94 -11.26 15.08
CA LYS A 7 -2.59 -11.79 16.29
C LYS A 7 -1.59 -12.21 17.37
N ALA A 8 -0.39 -12.64 16.98
CA ALA A 8 0.72 -12.92 17.89
C ALA A 8 1.40 -11.65 18.45
N GLY A 9 0.91 -10.45 18.11
CA GLY A 9 1.47 -9.18 18.60
C GLY A 9 2.74 -8.71 17.88
N THR A 10 3.09 -9.33 16.75
CA THR A 10 4.25 -8.92 15.94
C THR A 10 3.85 -7.77 15.01
N THR A 11 4.61 -6.67 15.04
CA THR A 11 4.46 -5.56 14.08
C THR A 11 5.03 -5.96 12.73
N LEU A 12 4.23 -5.85 11.67
CA LEU A 12 4.65 -6.12 10.30
C LEU A 12 4.90 -4.80 9.55
N ILE A 13 6.10 -4.68 8.99
CA ILE A 13 6.45 -3.62 8.03
C ILE A 13 6.35 -4.24 6.65
N VAL A 14 5.45 -3.71 5.82
CA VAL A 14 5.24 -4.18 4.46
C VAL A 14 5.61 -3.08 3.49
N ASP A 15 6.63 -3.34 2.65
CA ASP A 15 6.99 -2.49 1.52
C ASP A 15 6.01 -2.79 0.37
N ARG A 16 5.23 -1.78 -0.04
CA ARG A 16 4.21 -1.86 -1.12
C ARG A 16 3.08 -2.85 -0.83
N TYR A 17 2.08 -2.39 -0.08
CA TYR A 17 0.82 -3.13 0.13
C TYR A 17 -0.23 -2.83 -0.97
N SER A 18 -1.49 -3.19 -0.74
CA SER A 18 -2.65 -3.03 -1.64
C SER A 18 -2.73 -1.70 -2.40
N TYR A 19 -2.49 -0.59 -1.71
CA TYR A 19 -2.54 0.75 -2.30
C TYR A 19 -1.58 0.91 -3.49
N PHE A 20 -0.42 0.26 -3.45
CA PHE A 20 0.53 0.31 -4.56
C PHE A 20 -0.02 -0.38 -5.81
N GLY A 21 -0.64 -1.56 -5.65
CA GLY A 21 -1.24 -2.31 -6.76
C GLY A 21 -2.38 -1.54 -7.43
N VAL A 22 -3.27 -0.91 -6.64
CA VAL A 22 -4.37 -0.09 -7.15
C VAL A 22 -3.82 1.11 -7.93
N SER A 23 -2.90 1.88 -7.34
CA SER A 23 -2.34 3.07 -7.99
C SER A 23 -1.57 2.76 -9.28
N PHE A 24 -0.86 1.64 -9.30
CA PHE A 24 -0.12 1.20 -10.48
C PHE A 24 -1.08 0.78 -11.60
N SER A 25 -2.09 -0.02 -11.26
CA SER A 25 -3.08 -0.51 -12.22
C SER A 25 -3.95 0.63 -12.76
N SER A 26 -4.39 1.57 -11.92
CA SER A 26 -5.12 2.74 -12.38
C SER A 26 -4.25 3.65 -13.25
N ALA A 27 -2.95 3.79 -12.94
CA ALA A 27 -2.01 4.54 -13.78
C ALA A 27 -1.80 3.93 -15.16
N THR A 28 -2.03 2.62 -15.33
CA THR A 28 -2.03 1.97 -16.65
C THR A 28 -3.29 2.23 -17.47
N GLY A 29 -4.29 2.93 -16.91
CA GLY A 29 -5.54 3.28 -17.59
C GLY A 29 -6.73 2.38 -17.27
N LEU A 30 -6.61 1.52 -16.25
CA LEU A 30 -7.73 0.72 -15.75
C LEU A 30 -8.63 1.55 -14.84
N ASP A 31 -9.92 1.21 -14.79
CA ASP A 31 -10.89 1.85 -13.91
C ASP A 31 -10.49 1.69 -12.43
N PHE A 32 -10.58 2.79 -11.67
CA PHE A 32 -10.13 2.82 -10.28
C PHE A 32 -10.96 1.89 -9.39
N GLU A 33 -12.28 1.87 -9.56
CA GLU A 33 -13.16 1.01 -8.77
C GLU A 33 -12.95 -0.46 -9.12
N TRP A 34 -12.69 -0.76 -10.40
CA TRP A 34 -12.30 -2.10 -10.83
C TRP A 34 -10.98 -2.54 -10.20
N CYS A 35 -9.97 -1.67 -10.12
CA CYS A 35 -8.69 -1.97 -9.46
C CYS A 35 -8.82 -2.11 -7.94
N LYS A 36 -9.78 -1.41 -7.31
CA LYS A 36 -10.03 -1.45 -5.86
C LYS A 36 -10.87 -2.66 -5.44
N ALA A 37 -11.78 -3.13 -6.29
CA ALA A 37 -12.64 -4.27 -6.03
C ALA A 37 -11.92 -5.52 -5.47
N PRO A 38 -10.77 -5.99 -6.02
CA PRO A 38 -10.07 -7.16 -5.50
C PRO A 38 -9.36 -6.94 -4.15
N GLU A 39 -9.11 -5.69 -3.76
CA GLU A 39 -8.43 -5.37 -2.50
C GLU A 39 -9.41 -5.29 -1.30
N ASN A 40 -10.73 -5.29 -1.57
CA ASN A 40 -11.75 -5.30 -0.54
C ASN A 40 -11.73 -6.62 0.24
N GLY A 41 -11.58 -6.53 1.56
CA GLY A 41 -11.50 -7.68 2.46
C GLY A 41 -10.09 -7.95 3.00
N LEU A 42 -9.08 -7.22 2.51
CA LEU A 42 -7.74 -7.25 3.10
C LEU A 42 -7.67 -6.50 4.43
N ILE A 43 -6.68 -6.87 5.24
CA ILE A 43 -6.40 -6.23 6.51
C ILE A 43 -5.95 -4.80 6.23
N ALA A 44 -6.64 -3.82 6.80
CA ALA A 44 -6.17 -2.45 6.74
C ALA A 44 -4.89 -2.27 7.53
N PRO A 45 -3.95 -1.49 7.00
CA PRO A 45 -2.88 -0.96 7.82
C PRO A 45 -3.41 0.02 8.86
N ASN A 46 -2.65 0.22 9.93
CA ASN A 46 -2.91 1.31 10.88
C ASN A 46 -2.13 2.58 10.55
N LEU A 47 -1.02 2.44 9.85
CA LEU A 47 -0.22 3.56 9.39
C LEU A 47 0.21 3.29 7.95
N VAL A 48 0.06 4.30 7.13
CA VAL A 48 0.55 4.34 5.75
C VAL A 48 1.57 5.47 5.68
N VAL A 49 2.79 5.13 5.32
CA VAL A 49 3.91 6.07 5.12
C VAL A 49 4.11 6.20 3.62
N TYR A 50 3.76 7.36 3.09
CA TYR A 50 4.02 7.73 1.70
C TYR A 50 5.36 8.44 1.63
N LEU A 51 6.31 7.88 0.88
CA LEU A 51 7.57 8.53 0.59
C LEU A 51 7.46 9.31 -0.71
N ASP A 52 7.24 10.62 -0.59
CA ASP A 52 7.21 11.54 -1.72
C ASP A 52 8.65 11.86 -2.16
N ILE A 53 8.99 11.50 -3.39
CA ILE A 53 10.30 11.77 -3.98
C ILE A 53 10.05 12.41 -5.34
N PRO A 54 10.62 13.59 -5.61
CA PRO A 54 10.46 14.24 -6.90
C PRO A 54 11.07 13.36 -8.01
N PRO A 55 10.40 13.28 -9.18
CA PRO A 55 10.76 12.35 -10.25
C PRO A 55 12.18 12.56 -10.78
N GLU A 56 12.70 13.79 -10.73
CA GLU A 56 14.07 14.13 -11.13
C GLU A 56 15.10 13.39 -10.25
N LYS A 57 14.87 13.37 -8.93
CA LYS A 57 15.74 12.69 -7.96
C LYS A 57 15.53 11.17 -7.96
N ALA A 58 14.31 10.71 -8.22
CA ALA A 58 14.01 9.28 -8.35
C ALA A 58 14.65 8.67 -9.60
N ALA A 59 14.72 9.43 -10.70
CA ALA A 59 15.33 9.01 -11.96
C ALA A 59 16.87 8.88 -11.88
N GLU A 60 17.52 9.66 -11.02
CA GLU A 60 18.97 9.60 -10.78
C GLU A 60 19.37 8.30 -10.06
N LYS A 61 18.58 7.83 -9.09
CA LYS A 61 18.83 6.61 -8.30
C LYS A 61 18.31 5.32 -8.94
N ARG A 62 18.27 5.27 -10.27
CA ARG A 62 17.50 4.30 -11.07
C ARG A 62 17.79 2.83 -10.74
N ARG A 63 16.95 2.19 -9.89
CA ARG A 63 16.35 0.86 -10.14
C ARG A 63 15.29 0.40 -9.12
N LEU A 64 15.32 0.86 -7.86
CA LEU A 64 14.54 0.22 -6.77
C LEU A 64 13.51 1.10 -6.03
N TRP A 65 13.60 2.43 -6.13
CA TRP A 65 12.83 3.36 -5.28
C TRP A 65 11.89 4.25 -6.10
N ARG A 66 10.91 3.65 -6.79
CA ARG A 66 9.75 4.40 -7.30
C ARG A 66 8.69 4.43 -6.20
N ASN A 67 8.42 5.61 -5.65
CA ASN A 67 7.37 5.95 -4.67
C ASN A 67 6.95 4.74 -3.80
N SER A 68 7.75 4.42 -2.77
CA SER A 68 7.45 3.32 -1.86
C SER A 68 6.45 3.78 -0.81
N VAL A 69 5.27 3.20 -0.84
CA VAL A 69 4.29 3.29 0.24
C VAL A 69 4.61 2.18 1.23
N MET A 70 5.17 2.52 2.38
CA MET A 70 5.37 1.56 3.48
C MET A 70 4.13 1.57 4.36
N THR A 71 3.59 0.41 4.67
CA THR A 71 2.44 0.32 5.59
C THR A 71 2.82 -0.45 6.85
N CYS A 72 2.44 0.09 8.01
CA CYS A 72 2.58 -0.54 9.32
C CYS A 72 1.19 -0.94 9.80
N GLN A 73 0.96 -2.24 9.97
CA GLN A 73 -0.35 -2.80 10.30
C GLN A 73 -0.49 -3.09 11.79
N LYS A 74 -1.60 -2.62 12.38
CA LYS A 74 -2.31 -3.27 13.49
C LYS A 74 -3.79 -3.33 13.02
N GLY A 75 -4.53 -4.37 13.35
CA GLY A 75 -5.71 -4.77 12.55
C GLY A 75 -6.89 -3.78 12.60
N LYS A 76 -7.28 -3.22 11.44
CA LYS A 76 -8.61 -2.64 11.14
C LYS A 76 -9.06 -3.07 9.73
N PRO A 77 -10.33 -2.96 9.33
CA PRO A 77 -10.79 -3.31 7.97
C PRO A 77 -10.61 -2.16 6.95
N LEU A 78 -10.16 -2.47 5.73
CA LEU A 78 -9.72 -1.47 4.71
C LEU A 78 -10.85 -0.57 4.21
N SER A 79 -12.09 -1.04 4.31
CA SER A 79 -13.31 -0.28 3.98
C SER A 79 -13.53 0.97 4.85
N SER A 80 -12.79 1.11 5.95
CA SER A 80 -12.88 2.26 6.86
C SER A 80 -11.91 3.41 6.54
N LEU A 81 -10.98 3.21 5.59
CA LEU A 81 -10.05 4.26 5.14
C LEU A 81 -10.68 5.00 3.96
N SER A 82 -11.45 6.04 4.29
CA SER A 82 -12.27 6.83 3.35
C SER A 82 -11.48 7.86 2.52
N SER A 83 -10.16 7.93 2.65
CA SER A 83 -9.37 8.93 1.93
C SER A 83 -7.95 8.46 1.73
N CYS A 84 -7.56 8.33 0.46
CA CYS A 84 -6.18 8.53 0.03
C CYS A 84 -6.07 9.97 -0.48
#